data_AF-A0A1I7F039-F1
#
_entry.id   AF-A0A1I7F039-F1
#
_cell.length_a   1.000
_cell.length_b   1.000
_cell.length_c   1.000
_cell.angle_alpha   90.00
_cell.angle_beta   90.00
_cell.angle_gamma   90.00
#
_symmetry.space_group_name_H-M   'P 1'
#
loop_
_entity.id
_entity.type
_entity.pdbx_description
1 polymer ?
#
loop_
_entity_poly.entity_id
_entity_poly.type
_entity_poly.pdbx_seq_one_letter_code
_entity_poly.pdbx_strand_id
1 'polypeptide(L)'
;MTRISTSTQRRLQRLRRRQQRVIRYGTAPRSSLPFRFDASLSIYGVGTHHDAITLNTGISPNSTYLKGEARFGGKRWKEDLWLLQSPLGEGASLEEHLDWLWATVGPYKAYFKELIAVASSASITLGCLSESPYPFFSVGDGSMKIVRELEVGCSFNFTCV
;
A
#
# COMPACT_ATOMS: atom_id res chain seq x y z
N MET A 1 -30.42 0.49 12.86
CA MET A 1 -30.23 -0.03 11.49
C MET A 1 -30.11 1.15 10.52
N THR A 2 -28.88 1.53 10.16
CA THR A 2 -28.61 2.68 9.30
C THR A 2 -28.99 2.36 7.86
N ARG A 3 -30.03 3.01 7.32
CA ARG A 3 -30.47 2.82 5.93
C ARG A 3 -29.42 3.41 4.99
N ILE A 4 -28.76 2.55 4.22
CA ILE A 4 -27.85 2.95 3.16
C ILE A 4 -28.64 3.73 2.11
N SER A 5 -28.19 4.93 1.76
CA SER A 5 -28.87 5.77 0.77
C SER A 5 -28.93 5.10 -0.60
N THR A 6 -29.97 5.43 -1.36
CA THR A 6 -30.16 4.93 -2.74
C THR A 6 -29.02 5.35 -3.67
N SER A 7 -28.36 6.47 -3.42
CA SER A 7 -27.16 6.90 -4.16
C SER A 7 -25.97 5.98 -3.88
N THR A 8 -25.74 5.60 -2.63
CA THR A 8 -24.70 4.66 -2.23
C THR A 8 -24.96 3.26 -2.79
N GLN A 9 -26.21 2.78 -2.76
CA GLN A 9 -26.58 1.50 -3.38
C GLN A 9 -26.32 1.48 -4.89
N ARG A 10 -26.71 2.54 -5.61
CA ARG A 10 -26.45 2.66 -7.06
C ARG A 10 -24.95 2.73 -7.35
N ARG A 11 -24.16 3.42 -6.53
CA ARG A 11 -22.70 3.46 -6.64
C ARG A 11 -22.10 2.07 -6.46
N LEU A 12 -22.46 1.34 -5.41
CA LEU A 12 -22.02 -0.04 -5.16
C LEU A 12 -22.41 -0.99 -6.30
N GLN A 13 -23.63 -0.85 -6.85
CA GLN A 13 -24.08 -1.67 -7.98
C GLN A 13 -23.28 -1.39 -9.26
N ARG A 14 -22.92 -0.13 -9.52
CA ARG A 14 -22.03 0.24 -10.64
C ARG A 14 -20.62 -0.34 -10.44
N LEU A 15 -20.09 -0.30 -9.22
CA LEU A 15 -18.78 -0.90 -8.88
C LEU A 15 -18.79 -2.40 -9.13
N ARG A 16 -19.81 -3.13 -8.64
CA ARG A 16 -19.96 -4.58 -8.90
C ARG A 16 -20.03 -4.91 -10.40
N ARG A 17 -20.78 -4.13 -11.20
CA ARG A 17 -20.86 -4.35 -12.65
C ARG A 17 -19.52 -4.10 -13.35
N ARG A 18 -18.74 -3.11 -12.91
CA ARG A 18 -17.40 -2.86 -13.44
C ARG A 18 -16.44 -4.01 -13.09
N GLN A 19 -16.45 -4.45 -11.83
CA GLN A 19 -15.66 -5.60 -11.38
C GLN A 19 -15.99 -6.87 -12.19
N GLN A 20 -17.28 -7.14 -12.43
CA GLN A 20 -17.73 -8.25 -13.28
C GLN A 20 -17.30 -8.11 -14.75
N ARG A 21 -17.24 -6.90 -15.30
CA ARG A 21 -16.73 -6.67 -16.66
C ARG A 21 -15.23 -6.92 -16.73
N VAL A 22 -14.46 -6.43 -15.77
CA VAL A 22 -13.02 -6.70 -15.69
C VAL A 22 -12.75 -8.20 -15.63
N ILE A 23 -13.53 -8.95 -14.84
CA ILE A 23 -13.47 -10.42 -14.79
C ILE A 23 -13.86 -11.04 -16.15
N ARG A 24 -14.89 -10.53 -16.83
CA ARG A 24 -15.35 -11.08 -18.14
C ARG A 24 -14.43 -10.79 -19.32
N TYR A 25 -13.69 -9.67 -19.32
CA TYR A 25 -12.70 -9.37 -20.37
C TYR A 25 -11.43 -10.24 -20.28
N GLY A 26 -11.31 -11.13 -19.28
CA GLY A 26 -10.17 -12.02 -19.06
C GLY A 26 -10.15 -13.34 -19.84
N THR A 27 -10.73 -13.43 -21.05
CA THR A 27 -10.83 -14.70 -21.82
C THR A 27 -10.01 -14.77 -23.11
N ALA A 28 -9.03 -13.88 -23.30
CA ALA A 28 -7.94 -14.14 -24.23
C ALA A 28 -6.77 -14.76 -23.46
N PRO A 29 -6.06 -15.78 -24.00
CA PRO A 29 -4.89 -16.35 -23.33
C PRO A 29 -3.77 -15.32 -23.36
N ARG A 30 -3.73 -14.45 -22.35
CA ARG A 30 -2.60 -13.58 -22.06
C ARG A 30 -1.63 -14.34 -21.16
N SER A 31 -0.35 -14.28 -21.49
CA SER A 31 0.73 -14.89 -20.72
C SER A 31 0.98 -14.21 -19.36
N SER A 32 0.39 -13.04 -19.11
CA SER A 32 0.48 -12.30 -17.84
C SER A 32 -0.87 -11.76 -17.37
N LEU A 33 -1.02 -11.64 -16.05
CA LEU A 33 -2.18 -11.00 -15.42
C LEU A 33 -2.31 -9.54 -15.93
N PRO A 34 -3.52 -9.06 -16.25
CA PRO A 34 -3.74 -7.70 -16.74
C PRO A 34 -3.51 -6.61 -15.67
N PHE A 35 -3.32 -7.03 -14.42
CA PHE A 35 -3.02 -6.18 -13.27
C PHE A 35 -1.89 -6.80 -12.47
N ARG A 36 -1.02 -5.94 -11.96
CA ARG A 36 0.08 -6.26 -11.04
C ARG A 36 0.00 -5.29 -9.88
N PHE A 37 -0.05 -5.83 -8.67
CA PHE A 37 -0.22 -5.04 -7.46
C PHE A 37 1.03 -5.07 -6.58
N ASP A 38 1.21 -4.01 -5.81
CA ASP A 38 2.14 -3.98 -4.69
C ASP A 38 1.58 -3.08 -3.57
N ALA A 39 2.16 -3.21 -2.38
CA ALA A 39 1.94 -2.26 -1.30
C ALA A 39 3.20 -2.09 -0.47
N SER A 40 3.39 -0.87 0.05
CA SER A 40 4.48 -0.55 0.96
C SER A 40 4.07 0.43 2.06
N LEU A 41 4.67 0.28 3.23
CA LEU A 41 4.68 1.27 4.31
C LEU A 41 5.97 2.08 4.22
N SER A 42 5.82 3.39 4.11
CA SER A 42 6.93 4.36 4.11
C SER A 42 6.86 5.24 5.35
N ILE A 43 7.98 5.44 6.04
CA ILE A 43 8.12 6.37 7.15
C ILE A 43 9.33 7.25 6.88
N TYR A 44 9.11 8.57 6.83
CA TYR A 44 10.12 9.57 6.51
C TYR A 44 10.64 10.28 7.76
N GLY A 45 11.89 10.75 7.71
CA GLY A 45 12.49 11.54 8.79
C GLY A 45 12.84 10.73 10.05
N VAL A 46 13.01 9.41 9.91
CA VAL A 46 13.30 8.49 11.02
C VAL A 46 14.69 7.84 10.90
N GLY A 47 15.65 8.53 10.29
CA GLY A 47 17.00 8.00 10.04
C GLY A 47 17.69 7.48 11.31
N THR A 48 17.54 8.19 12.43
CA THR A 48 18.08 7.80 13.74
C THR A 48 17.44 6.55 14.33
N HIS A 49 16.29 6.13 13.81
CA HIS A 49 15.53 4.98 14.30
C HIS A 49 15.64 3.75 13.39
N HIS A 50 16.33 3.83 12.24
CA HIS A 50 16.41 2.71 11.29
C HIS A 50 16.85 1.39 11.95
N ASP A 51 17.95 1.41 12.70
CA ASP A 51 18.46 0.22 13.39
C ASP A 51 17.57 -0.17 14.58
N ALA A 52 17.02 0.83 15.29
CA ALA A 52 16.16 0.62 16.43
C ALA A 52 14.85 -0.09 16.06
N ILE A 53 14.32 0.16 14.86
CA ILE A 53 13.11 -0.52 14.36
C ILE A 53 13.39 -2.03 14.27
N THR A 54 14.47 -2.41 13.60
CA THR A 54 14.85 -3.83 13.45
C THR A 54 15.13 -4.48 14.79
N LEU A 55 15.83 -3.79 15.70
CA LEU A 55 16.14 -4.32 17.04
C LEU A 55 14.88 -4.58 17.88
N ASN A 56 13.93 -3.65 17.86
CA ASN A 56 12.73 -3.73 18.71
C ASN A 56 11.62 -4.62 18.12
N THR A 57 11.57 -4.75 16.80
CA THR A 57 10.47 -5.45 16.11
C THR A 57 10.90 -6.74 15.40
N GLY A 58 12.21 -6.94 15.17
CA GLY A 58 12.72 -8.00 14.29
C GLY A 58 12.41 -7.78 12.80
N ILE A 59 11.75 -6.68 12.44
CA ILE A 59 11.36 -6.39 11.06
C ILE A 59 12.53 -5.74 10.33
N SER A 60 13.03 -6.40 9.29
CA SER A 60 14.00 -5.80 8.37
C SER A 60 13.27 -5.01 7.27
N PRO A 61 13.59 -3.73 7.04
CA PRO A 61 13.06 -3.00 5.91
C PRO A 61 13.54 -3.56 4.58
N ASN A 62 12.79 -3.33 3.52
CA ASN A 62 13.24 -3.61 2.15
C ASN A 62 14.30 -2.60 1.72
N SER A 63 14.12 -1.34 2.11
CA SER A 63 15.08 -0.26 1.84
C SER A 63 15.09 0.75 2.97
N THR A 64 16.28 1.27 3.24
CA THR A 64 16.48 2.48 4.02
C THR A 64 17.32 3.45 3.22
N TYR A 65 16.98 4.73 3.27
CA TYR A 65 17.76 5.79 2.63
C TYR A 65 18.01 6.92 3.62
N LEU A 66 19.19 7.52 3.56
CA LEU A 66 19.54 8.70 4.34
C LEU A 66 19.42 9.96 3.49
N LYS A 67 19.07 11.07 4.15
CA LYS A 67 19.05 12.39 3.55
C LYS A 67 20.41 12.70 2.92
N GLY A 68 20.36 13.15 1.67
CA GLY A 68 21.56 13.49 0.89
C GLY A 68 22.15 12.32 0.09
N GLU A 69 21.72 11.08 0.32
CA GLU A 69 22.12 9.95 -0.50
C GLU A 69 21.64 10.11 -1.95
N ALA A 70 22.38 9.49 -2.87
CA ALA A 70 22.06 9.53 -4.29
C ALA A 70 20.74 8.81 -4.58
N ARG A 71 19.93 9.43 -5.43
CA ARG A 71 18.67 8.91 -5.97
C ARG A 71 18.74 8.89 -7.50
N PHE A 72 17.91 8.05 -8.11
CA PHE A 72 17.79 7.98 -9.57
C PHE A 72 17.63 9.36 -10.24
N GLY A 73 18.29 9.52 -11.40
CA GLY A 73 18.25 10.75 -12.20
C GLY A 73 19.06 11.92 -11.61
N GLY A 74 20.16 11.63 -10.89
CA GLY A 74 21.04 12.65 -10.31
C GLY A 74 20.44 13.44 -9.14
N LYS A 75 19.26 13.02 -8.67
CA LYS A 75 18.59 13.63 -7.52
C LYS A 75 19.21 13.09 -6.22
N ARG A 76 18.90 13.73 -5.11
CA ARG A 76 19.24 13.24 -3.76
C ARG A 76 17.98 13.05 -2.93
N TRP A 77 18.04 12.15 -1.96
CA TRP A 77 16.99 12.02 -0.96
C TRP A 77 16.89 13.30 -0.13
N LYS A 78 15.67 13.84 -0.02
CA LYS A 78 15.41 15.09 0.71
C LYS A 78 15.28 14.85 2.23
N GLU A 79 14.89 13.65 2.60
CA GLU A 79 14.65 13.17 3.95
C GLU A 79 15.08 11.71 4.04
N ASP A 80 15.33 11.25 5.26
CA ASP A 80 15.54 9.84 5.54
C ASP A 80 14.25 9.07 5.25
N LEU A 81 14.37 7.82 4.80
CA LEU A 81 13.24 6.96 4.48
C LEU A 81 13.51 5.55 5.01
N TRP A 82 12.55 5.02 5.75
CA TRP A 82 12.41 3.61 6.06
C TRP A 82 11.22 3.04 5.26
N LEU A 83 11.47 1.98 4.49
CA LEU A 83 10.49 1.38 3.57
C LEU A 83 10.33 -0.11 3.80
N LEU A 84 9.09 -0.54 4.05
CA LEU A 84 8.69 -1.95 4.10
C LEU A 84 7.70 -2.23 2.98
N GLN A 85 8.03 -3.15 2.08
CA GLN A 85 7.23 -3.58 0.95
C GLN A 85 6.80 -5.03 1.15
N SER A 86 5.54 -5.31 0.80
CA SER A 86 5.01 -6.66 0.85
C SER A 86 5.72 -7.59 -0.16
N PRO A 87 6.20 -8.78 0.26
CA PRO A 87 6.99 -9.68 -0.57
C PRO A 87 6.14 -10.66 -1.39
N LEU A 88 4.80 -10.53 -1.39
CA LEU A 88 3.89 -11.51 -1.99
C LEU A 88 3.95 -11.59 -3.54
N GLY A 89 4.68 -10.67 -4.16
CA GLY A 89 4.81 -10.58 -5.60
C GLY A 89 3.57 -10.00 -6.29
N GLU A 90 3.70 -9.72 -7.57
CA GLU A 90 2.72 -8.91 -8.32
C GLU A 90 1.38 -9.59 -8.58
N GLY A 91 1.31 -10.91 -8.45
CA GLY A 91 0.09 -11.69 -8.66
C GLY A 91 -0.86 -11.71 -7.47
N ALA A 92 -0.39 -11.27 -6.29
CA ALA A 92 -1.23 -11.13 -5.11
C ALA A 92 -2.17 -9.93 -5.26
N SER A 93 -3.31 -10.00 -4.60
CA SER A 93 -4.26 -8.90 -4.52
C SER A 93 -3.78 -7.80 -3.59
N LEU A 94 -4.30 -6.58 -3.78
CA LEU A 94 -4.04 -5.46 -2.88
C LEU A 94 -4.46 -5.75 -1.43
N GLU A 95 -5.53 -6.53 -1.22
CA GLU A 95 -5.98 -6.94 0.10
C GLU A 95 -4.94 -7.84 0.77
N GLU A 96 -4.40 -8.84 0.06
CA GLU A 96 -3.34 -9.70 0.59
C GLU A 96 -2.07 -8.93 0.95
N HIS A 97 -1.68 -7.95 0.15
CA HIS A 97 -0.53 -7.09 0.47
C HIS A 97 -0.76 -6.24 1.73
N LEU A 98 -1.95 -5.67 1.87
CA LEU A 98 -2.33 -4.87 3.05
C LEU A 98 -2.44 -5.72 4.32
N ASP A 99 -3.04 -6.90 4.20
CA ASP A 99 -3.17 -7.85 5.29
C ASP A 99 -1.80 -8.37 5.74
N TRP A 100 -0.88 -8.61 4.81
CA TRP A 100 0.51 -8.95 5.13
C TRP A 100 1.22 -7.81 5.86
N LEU A 101 1.08 -6.57 5.37
CA LEU A 101 1.69 -5.41 6.04
C LEU A 101 1.15 -5.31 7.48
N TRP A 102 -0.17 -5.43 7.66
CA TRP A 102 -0.78 -5.39 8.99
C TRP A 102 -0.35 -6.55 9.87
N ALA A 103 -0.28 -7.78 9.35
CA ALA A 103 0.19 -8.93 10.11
C ALA A 103 1.64 -8.75 10.56
N THR A 104 2.45 -8.04 9.77
CA THR A 104 3.87 -7.78 10.05
C THR A 104 4.05 -6.69 11.10
N VAL A 105 3.41 -5.53 10.94
CA VAL A 105 3.62 -4.37 11.84
C VAL A 105 2.62 -4.30 13.01
N GLY A 106 1.46 -4.96 12.87
CA GLY A 106 0.36 -4.93 13.83
C GLY A 106 0.72 -5.43 15.24
N PRO A 107 1.53 -6.48 15.41
CA PRO A 107 2.03 -6.88 16.73
C PRO A 107 2.80 -5.77 17.46
N TYR A 108 3.40 -4.84 16.70
CA TYR A 108 4.19 -3.71 17.20
C TYR A 108 3.48 -2.37 17.03
N LYS A 109 2.14 -2.38 16.94
CA LYS A 109 1.32 -1.18 16.68
C LYS A 109 1.73 0.02 17.55
N ALA A 110 1.88 -0.18 18.87
CA ALA A 110 2.22 0.91 19.79
C ALA A 110 3.55 1.58 19.41
N TYR A 111 4.58 0.76 19.15
CA TYR A 111 5.90 1.22 18.72
C TYR A 111 5.83 2.01 17.41
N PHE A 112 5.12 1.49 16.40
CA PHE A 112 4.97 2.22 15.13
C PHE A 112 4.19 3.52 15.30
N LYS A 113 3.19 3.60 16.19
CA LYS A 113 2.49 4.87 16.46
C LYS A 113 3.41 5.91 17.09
N GLU A 114 4.25 5.51 18.04
CA GLU A 114 5.26 6.39 18.64
C GLU A 114 6.28 6.87 17.60
N LEU A 115 6.76 5.96 16.76
CA LEU A 115 7.67 6.27 15.66
C LEU A 115 7.04 7.26 14.65
N ILE A 116 5.78 7.03 14.27
CA ILE A 116 5.05 7.89 13.33
C ILE A 116 4.81 9.29 13.93
N ALA A 117 4.62 9.40 15.25
CA ALA A 117 4.42 10.69 15.91
C ALA A 117 5.65 11.60 15.87
N VAL A 118 6.86 11.03 15.75
CA VAL A 118 8.12 11.77 15.60
C VAL A 118 8.62 11.85 14.15
N ALA A 119 8.03 11.08 13.24
CA ALA A 119 8.35 11.07 11.82
C ALA A 119 7.91 12.37 11.12
N SER A 120 8.58 12.74 10.02
CA SER A 120 8.14 13.87 9.19
C SER A 120 6.84 13.54 8.45
N SER A 121 6.71 12.29 7.98
CA SER A 121 5.49 11.77 7.37
C SER A 121 5.50 10.25 7.35
N ALA A 122 4.32 9.63 7.32
CA ALA A 122 4.17 8.20 7.12
C ALA A 122 2.94 7.91 6.25
N SER A 123 3.05 6.93 5.35
CA SER A 123 1.95 6.56 4.47
C SER A 123 2.05 5.12 3.98
N ILE A 124 0.89 4.57 3.62
CA ILE A 124 0.81 3.35 2.82
C ILE A 124 0.75 3.75 1.35
N THR A 125 1.62 3.19 0.52
CA THR A 125 1.55 3.33 -0.94
C THR A 125 1.02 2.04 -1.55
N LEU A 126 -0.02 2.15 -2.37
CA LEU A 126 -0.63 1.05 -3.10
C LEU A 126 -0.31 1.21 -4.59
N GLY A 127 0.43 0.26 -5.16
CA GLY A 127 0.75 0.23 -6.59
C GLY A 127 -0.23 -0.61 -7.38
N CYS A 128 -0.55 -0.13 -8.58
CA CYS A 128 -1.31 -0.86 -9.58
C CYS A 128 -0.74 -0.56 -10.97
N LEU A 129 -0.07 -1.56 -11.55
CA LEU A 129 0.29 -1.59 -12.95
C LEU A 129 -0.81 -2.32 -13.73
N SER A 130 -1.38 -1.65 -14.72
CA SER A 130 -2.60 -2.09 -15.41
C SER A 130 -2.46 -1.94 -16.93
N GLU A 131 -2.86 -2.97 -17.67
CA GLU A 131 -3.07 -2.89 -19.12
C GLU A 131 -4.47 -2.35 -19.49
N SER A 132 -5.31 -2.10 -18.49
CA SER A 132 -6.60 -1.45 -18.69
C SER A 132 -6.42 0.08 -18.68
N PRO A 133 -7.03 0.83 -19.63
CA PRO A 133 -7.04 2.29 -19.60
C PRO A 133 -7.88 2.86 -18.44
N TYR A 134 -8.69 2.02 -17.79
CA TYR A 134 -9.54 2.40 -16.66
C TYR A 134 -9.41 1.38 -15.53
N PRO A 135 -8.24 1.29 -14.87
CA PRO A 135 -8.05 0.35 -13.77
C PRO A 135 -9.08 0.59 -12.67
N PHE A 136 -9.69 -0.50 -12.21
CA PHE A 136 -10.59 -0.48 -11.09
C PHE A 136 -10.28 -1.63 -10.16
N PHE A 137 -10.04 -1.30 -8.91
CA PHE A 137 -9.87 -2.23 -7.81
C PHE A 137 -10.59 -1.65 -6.59
N SER A 138 -10.83 -2.53 -5.63
CA SER A 138 -11.43 -2.18 -4.35
C SER A 138 -10.70 -2.92 -3.27
N VAL A 139 -10.59 -2.29 -2.12
CA VAL A 139 -10.06 -2.89 -0.89
C VAL A 139 -11.20 -2.87 0.13
N GLY A 140 -11.49 -4.01 0.73
CA GLY A 140 -12.46 -4.12 1.80
C GLY A 140 -12.04 -3.38 3.07
N ASP A 141 -13.02 -3.05 3.92
CA ASP A 141 -12.76 -2.33 5.18
C ASP A 141 -11.77 -3.10 6.09
N GLY A 142 -11.80 -4.44 6.04
CA GLY A 142 -10.90 -5.30 6.82
C GLY A 142 -9.42 -5.01 6.52
N SER A 143 -9.04 -4.97 5.25
CA SER A 143 -7.65 -4.76 4.84
C SER A 143 -7.18 -3.30 5.01
N MET A 144 -8.10 -2.35 5.13
CA MET A 144 -7.79 -0.96 5.52
C MET A 144 -7.47 -0.79 7.01
N LYS A 145 -7.33 -1.89 7.77
CA LYS A 145 -7.02 -1.85 9.20
C LYS A 145 -5.68 -1.17 9.49
N ILE A 146 -4.61 -1.46 8.73
CA ILE A 146 -3.31 -0.81 8.94
C ILE A 146 -3.38 0.72 8.87
N VAL A 147 -4.09 1.25 7.88
CA VAL A 147 -4.30 2.69 7.68
C VAL A 147 -5.03 3.30 8.89
N ARG A 148 -6.09 2.62 9.37
CA ARG A 148 -6.87 3.07 10.53
C ARG A 148 -6.09 3.02 11.84
N GLU A 149 -5.43 1.89 12.10
CA GLU A 149 -4.83 1.62 13.40
C GLU A 149 -3.54 2.41 13.60
N LEU A 150 -2.79 2.67 12.52
CA LEU A 150 -1.60 3.51 12.53
C LEU A 150 -1.90 5.00 12.27
N GLU A 151 -3.15 5.34 11.93
CA GLU A 151 -3.59 6.72 11.64
C GLU A 151 -2.78 7.39 10.53
N VAL A 152 -2.38 6.62 9.52
CA VAL A 152 -1.58 7.10 8.37
C VAL A 152 -2.43 7.35 7.13
N GLY A 153 -1.90 8.14 6.21
CA GLY A 153 -2.51 8.33 4.89
C GLY A 153 -2.30 7.13 3.97
N CYS A 154 -3.09 7.05 2.90
CA CYS A 154 -2.89 6.12 1.79
C CYS A 154 -2.67 6.90 0.50
N SER A 155 -1.61 6.55 -0.23
CA SER A 155 -1.28 7.05 -1.55
C SER A 155 -1.44 5.95 -2.58
N PHE A 156 -1.84 6.32 -3.79
CA PHE A 156 -2.02 5.36 -4.88
C PHE A 156 -1.08 5.70 -6.03
N ASN A 157 -0.32 4.71 -6.48
CA ASN A 157 0.55 4.83 -7.62
C ASN A 157 -0.01 4.01 -8.78
N PHE A 158 -0.48 4.69 -9.82
CA PHE A 158 -1.09 4.07 -10.99
C PHE A 158 -0.18 4.19 -12.20
N THR A 159 0.10 3.06 -12.81
CA THR A 159 0.76 3.01 -14.11
C THR A 159 -0.14 2.27 -15.07
N CYS A 160 -0.66 2.96 -16.08
CA CYS A 160 -1.35 2.35 -17.21
C CYS A 160 -0.35 2.16 -18.35
N VAL A 161 -0.31 0.97 -18.94
CA VAL A 161 0.56 0.62 -20.08
C VAL A 161 -0.27 0.40 -21.33
#